data_AF-A0A3D3I481-F1
#
_entry.id   AF-A0A3D3I481-F1
#
_cell.length_a   1.000
_cell.length_b   1.000
_cell.length_c   1.000
_cell.angle_alpha   90.00
_cell.angle_beta   90.00
_cell.angle_gamma   90.00
#
_symmetry.space_group_name_H-M   'P 1'
#
loop_
_entity.id
_entity.type
_entity.pdbx_description
1 polymer ?
#
loop_
_entity_poly.entity_id
_entity_poly.type
_entity_poly.pdbx_seq_one_letter_code
_entity_poly.pdbx_strand_id
1 'polypeptide(L)'
;MPSRCIVSTETHPVWSVYDRLRTARLNHKYYCRRLERYERLNFWIEVVLLATAPSSAIGALWFWDSAIGSPIWKALATVAAIIVMIKPLLHIPSRIKDYESIICGYRALEFDLQELRTLIEQRQAYDHKLQTELRKILKREKALVTKGPEPREHAATLKKCQDEVLSELPVSSFFVPEDHINAHSSPTRLPSSTTTFAGAVPADASSSADSTTRPPAQP
;
A
#
# COMPACT_ATOMS: atom_id res chain seq x y z
N MET A 1 7.41 8.64 12.70
CA MET A 1 7.54 9.29 11.37
C MET A 1 6.49 8.66 10.47
N PRO A 2 5.68 9.45 9.73
CA PRO A 2 4.66 8.87 8.89
C PRO A 2 5.33 8.23 7.68
N SER A 3 5.11 6.93 7.52
CA SER A 3 5.41 6.21 6.30
C SER A 3 4.88 7.00 5.11
N ARG A 4 5.75 7.25 4.12
CA ARG A 4 5.35 7.85 2.84
C ARG A 4 4.00 7.28 2.41
N CYS A 5 2.97 8.12 2.44
CA CYS A 5 1.69 7.76 1.88
C CYS A 5 1.89 7.51 0.39
N ILE A 6 1.46 6.35 -0.09
CA ILE A 6 1.33 6.13 -1.53
C ILE A 6 0.10 6.94 -1.92
N VAL A 7 0.29 8.11 -2.53
CA VAL A 7 -0.78 9.01 -2.95
C VAL A 7 -1.00 8.85 -4.45
N SER A 8 -2.23 8.53 -4.83
CA SER A 8 -2.67 8.53 -6.23
C SER A 8 -3.16 9.93 -6.62
N THR A 9 -2.88 10.39 -7.85
CA THR A 9 -3.19 11.76 -8.32
C THR A 9 -4.65 11.97 -8.75
N GLU A 10 -5.56 11.10 -8.35
CA GLU A 10 -6.94 11.08 -8.84
C GLU A 10 -7.92 11.84 -7.93
N THR A 11 -8.95 12.42 -8.54
CA THR A 11 -9.84 13.42 -7.94
C THR A 11 -10.94 12.84 -7.03
N HIS A 12 -11.21 11.54 -7.11
CA HIS A 12 -12.35 10.93 -6.41
C HIS A 12 -12.02 10.59 -4.94
N PRO A 13 -12.90 10.91 -3.95
CA PRO A 13 -12.60 10.73 -2.53
C PRO A 13 -12.37 9.27 -2.10
N VAL A 14 -12.84 8.29 -2.88
CA VAL A 14 -12.60 6.87 -2.61
C VAL A 14 -11.11 6.50 -2.73
N TRP A 15 -10.31 7.25 -3.50
CA TRP A 15 -8.86 7.03 -3.56
C TRP A 15 -8.17 7.20 -2.21
N SER A 16 -8.73 8.02 -1.32
CA SER A 16 -8.23 8.14 0.05
C SER A 16 -8.30 6.80 0.81
N VAL A 17 -9.27 5.94 0.51
CA VAL A 17 -9.40 4.60 1.10
C VAL A 17 -8.34 3.67 0.52
N TYR A 18 -8.17 3.67 -0.80
CA TYR A 18 -7.23 2.78 -1.49
C TYR A 18 -5.77 3.12 -1.24
N ASP A 19 -5.42 4.40 -1.21
CA ASP A 19 -4.11 4.89 -0.81
C ASP A 19 -3.81 4.51 0.63
N ARG A 20 -4.83 4.51 1.50
CA ARG A 20 -4.67 4.08 2.88
C ARG A 20 -4.51 2.58 3.03
N LEU A 21 -5.25 1.78 2.26
CA LEU A 21 -5.08 0.34 2.19
C LEU A 21 -3.65 -0.02 1.77
N ARG A 22 -3.14 0.63 0.72
CA ARG A 22 -1.75 0.45 0.25
C ARG A 22 -0.73 0.87 1.30
N THR A 23 -0.95 2.00 1.96
CA THR A 23 -0.07 2.48 3.03
C THR A 23 -0.07 1.52 4.24
N ALA A 24 -1.23 0.97 4.62
CA ALA A 24 -1.33 -0.01 5.70
C ALA A 24 -0.60 -1.33 5.34
N ARG A 25 -0.77 -1.82 4.11
CA ARG A 25 -0.05 -2.99 3.57
C ARG A 25 1.47 -2.78 3.55
N LEU A 26 1.91 -1.59 3.10
CA LEU A 26 3.32 -1.19 3.10
C LEU A 26 3.91 -1.26 4.51
N ASN A 27 3.19 -0.70 5.49
CA ASN A 27 3.59 -0.69 6.88
C ASN A 27 3.68 -2.09 7.45
N HIS A 28 2.66 -2.91 7.24
CA HIS A 28 2.66 -4.31 7.66
C HIS A 28 3.91 -5.04 7.16
N LYS A 29 4.16 -5.03 5.84
CA LYS A 29 5.36 -5.68 5.25
C LYS A 29 6.67 -5.10 5.77
N TYR A 30 6.75 -3.78 5.93
CA TYR A 30 7.93 -3.12 6.45
C TYR A 30 8.26 -3.57 7.87
N TYR A 31 7.26 -3.59 8.77
CA TYR A 31 7.46 -4.00 10.15
C TYR A 31 7.73 -5.51 10.27
N CYS A 32 7.10 -6.36 9.45
CA CYS A 32 7.43 -7.80 9.39
C CYS A 32 8.91 -8.03 9.04
N ARG A 33 9.43 -7.37 8.00
CA ARG A 33 10.85 -7.49 7.61
C ARG A 33 11.81 -7.03 8.69
N ARG A 34 11.41 -6.03 9.47
CA ARG A 34 12.19 -5.56 10.62
C ARG A 34 12.15 -6.56 11.76
N LEU A 35 10.98 -7.08 12.10
CA LEU A 35 10.80 -8.12 13.12
C LEU A 35 11.71 -9.31 12.84
N GLU A 36 11.69 -9.86 11.62
CA GLU A 36 12.56 -10.97 11.23
C GLU A 36 14.05 -10.67 11.42
N ARG A 37 14.48 -9.42 11.25
CA ARG A 37 15.89 -9.04 11.48
C ARG A 37 16.24 -9.11 12.96
N TYR A 38 15.35 -8.65 13.85
CA TYR A 38 15.57 -8.76 15.30
C TYR A 38 15.46 -10.20 15.79
N GLU A 39 14.54 -10.99 15.25
CA GLU A 39 14.44 -12.42 15.54
C GLU A 39 15.70 -13.18 15.11
N ARG A 40 16.18 -12.96 13.89
CA ARG A 40 17.45 -13.55 13.42
C ARG A 40 18.63 -13.12 14.28
N LEU A 41 18.70 -11.84 14.66
CA LEU A 41 19.75 -11.35 15.55
C LEU A 41 19.69 -12.04 16.92
N ASN A 42 18.50 -12.14 17.52
CA ASN A 42 18.31 -12.82 18.79
C ASN A 42 18.70 -14.29 18.71
N PHE A 43 18.26 -14.97 17.65
CA PHE A 43 18.60 -16.36 17.38
C PHE A 43 20.12 -16.56 17.30
N TRP A 44 20.85 -15.74 16.53
CA TRP A 44 22.30 -15.86 16.43
C TRP A 44 23.02 -15.56 17.76
N ILE A 45 22.53 -14.59 18.53
CA ILE A 45 23.07 -14.30 19.88
C ILE A 45 22.90 -15.52 20.81
N GLU A 46 21.73 -16.14 20.79
CA GLU A 46 21.44 -17.33 21.61
C GLU A 46 22.28 -18.54 21.15
N VAL A 47 22.43 -18.73 19.84
CA VAL A 47 23.30 -19.77 19.27
C VAL A 47 24.75 -19.59 19.71
N VAL A 48 25.30 -18.37 19.62
CA VAL A 48 26.67 -18.09 20.07
C VAL A 48 26.80 -18.37 21.56
N LEU A 49 25.85 -17.89 22.36
CA LEU A 49 25.90 -18.07 23.82
C LEU A 49 25.83 -19.55 24.20
N LEU A 50 24.93 -20.31 23.56
CA LEU A 50 24.78 -21.74 23.77
C LEU A 50 26.03 -22.50 23.31
N ALA A 51 26.60 -22.15 22.16
CA ALA A 51 27.80 -22.78 21.64
C ALA A 51 29.00 -22.60 22.59
N THR A 52 29.12 -21.42 23.22
CA THR A 52 30.16 -21.11 24.22
C THR A 52 29.83 -21.56 25.65
N ALA A 53 28.64 -22.11 25.88
CA ALA A 53 28.25 -22.55 27.21
C ALA A 53 29.14 -23.71 27.68
N PRO A 54 29.48 -23.80 28.98
CA PRO A 54 30.28 -24.92 29.51
C PRO A 54 29.62 -26.29 29.28
N SER A 55 28.29 -26.33 29.16
CA SER A 55 27.50 -27.54 28.89
C SER A 55 27.38 -27.88 27.40
N SER A 56 27.96 -27.09 26.51
CA SER A 56 27.92 -27.35 25.07
C SER A 56 28.91 -28.45 24.68
N ALA A 57 28.44 -29.47 23.96
CA ALA A 57 29.30 -30.50 23.39
C ALA A 57 30.40 -29.91 22.48
N ILE A 58 30.15 -28.73 21.89
CA ILE A 58 31.12 -28.01 21.05
C ILE A 58 32.33 -27.59 21.89
N GLY A 59 32.15 -27.18 23.15
CA GLY A 59 33.25 -26.74 24.01
C GLY A 59 34.14 -27.88 24.51
N ALA A 60 33.64 -29.13 24.48
CA ALA A 60 34.37 -30.32 24.91
C ALA A 60 35.20 -30.98 23.80
N LEU A 61 35.24 -30.38 22.59
CA LEU A 61 36.00 -30.93 21.47
C LEU A 61 37.51 -30.80 21.71
N TRP A 62 38.24 -31.90 21.52
CA TRP A 62 39.71 -31.96 21.68
C TRP A 62 40.48 -31.01 20.73
N PHE A 63 39.80 -30.49 19.70
CA PHE A 63 40.33 -29.47 18.78
C PHE A 63 40.75 -28.18 19.51
N TRP A 64 40.09 -27.81 20.61
CA TRP A 64 40.38 -26.56 21.34
C TRP A 64 41.70 -26.59 22.11
N ASP A 65 42.24 -27.78 22.39
CA ASP A 65 43.56 -27.96 23.02
C ASP A 65 44.72 -27.77 22.04
N SER A 66 44.43 -27.65 20.74
CA SER A 66 45.45 -27.37 19.72
C SER A 66 45.95 -25.92 19.76
N ALA A 67 47.17 -25.69 19.26
CA ALA A 67 47.78 -24.35 19.19
C ALA A 67 46.96 -23.34 18.37
N ILE A 68 46.12 -23.82 17.46
CA ILE A 68 45.24 -23.00 16.62
C ILE A 68 43.84 -22.84 17.25
N GLY A 69 43.31 -23.89 17.89
CA GLY A 69 41.98 -23.87 18.51
C GLY A 69 41.89 -22.97 19.73
N SER A 70 42.90 -23.00 20.61
CA SER A 70 42.91 -22.24 21.86
C SER A 70 42.68 -20.72 21.70
N PRO A 71 43.39 -20.00 20.81
CA PRO A 71 43.14 -18.56 20.63
C PRO A 71 41.76 -18.26 20.06
N ILE A 72 41.23 -19.10 19.15
CA ILE A 72 39.90 -18.95 18.57
C ILE A 72 38.82 -19.11 19.65
N TRP A 73 38.96 -20.12 20.51
CA TRP A 73 38.04 -20.36 21.63
C TRP A 73 38.02 -19.19 22.61
N LYS A 74 39.19 -18.67 22.97
CA LYS A 74 39.30 -17.50 23.85
C LYS A 74 38.64 -16.26 23.24
N ALA A 75 38.82 -16.03 21.94
CA ALA A 75 38.16 -14.92 21.24
C ALA A 75 36.63 -15.08 21.28
N LEU A 76 36.12 -16.28 21.00
CA LEU A 76 34.68 -16.57 21.01
C LEU A 76 34.08 -16.41 22.42
N ALA A 77 34.75 -16.94 23.44
CA ALA A 77 34.36 -16.79 24.84
C ALA A 77 34.35 -15.31 25.28
N THR A 78 35.35 -14.53 24.84
CA THR A 78 35.41 -13.10 25.13
C THR A 78 34.23 -12.35 24.50
N VAL A 79 33.90 -12.64 23.24
CA VAL A 79 32.73 -12.06 22.56
C VAL A 79 31.44 -12.46 23.28
N ALA A 80 31.28 -13.72 23.67
CA ALA A 80 30.11 -14.19 24.41
C ALA A 80 29.96 -13.47 25.77
N ALA A 81 31.06 -13.27 26.51
CA ALA A 81 31.06 -12.52 27.76
C ALA A 81 30.60 -11.07 27.56
N ILE A 82 31.10 -10.40 26.52
CA ILE A 82 30.66 -9.03 26.16
C ILE A 82 29.16 -9.01 25.81
N ILE A 83 28.68 -9.99 25.04
CA ILE A 83 27.26 -10.10 24.68
C ILE A 83 26.38 -10.26 25.91
N VAL A 84 26.76 -11.12 26.87
CA VAL A 84 26.03 -11.32 28.13
C VAL A 84 25.97 -10.02 28.93
N MET A 85 27.09 -9.29 28.99
CA MET A 85 27.17 -8.00 29.70
C MET A 85 26.25 -6.95 29.07
N ILE A 86 26.15 -6.91 27.74
CA ILE A 86 25.37 -5.90 26.99
C ILE A 86 23.90 -6.33 26.79
N LYS A 87 23.57 -7.62 26.91
CA LYS A 87 22.21 -8.17 26.77
C LYS A 87 21.13 -7.37 27.50
N PRO A 88 21.29 -6.96 28.78
CA PRO A 88 20.30 -6.11 29.46
C PRO A 88 20.16 -4.71 28.82
N LEU A 89 21.17 -4.16 28.16
CA LEU A 89 21.04 -2.86 27.47
C LEU A 89 20.37 -2.99 26.10
N LEU A 90 20.45 -4.15 25.45
CA LEU A 90 19.98 -4.31 24.07
C LEU A 90 18.46 -4.50 23.96
N HIS A 91 17.78 -4.93 25.05
CA HIS A 91 16.32 -5.08 25.13
C HIS A 91 15.64 -5.69 23.87
N ILE A 92 16.35 -6.57 23.13
CA ILE A 92 15.86 -7.17 21.88
C ILE A 92 14.49 -7.85 22.03
N PRO A 93 14.22 -8.68 23.06
CA PRO A 93 12.92 -9.35 23.18
C PRO A 93 11.77 -8.37 23.40
N SER A 94 12.01 -7.25 24.08
CA SER A 94 11.01 -6.19 24.22
C SER A 94 10.72 -5.54 22.87
N ARG A 95 11.76 -5.27 22.06
CA ARG A 95 11.59 -4.73 20.71
C ARG A 95 10.81 -5.68 19.81
N ILE A 96 11.08 -6.99 19.88
CA ILE A 96 10.34 -8.02 19.14
C ILE A 96 8.84 -7.92 19.48
N LYS A 97 8.48 -7.91 20.77
CA LYS A 97 7.08 -7.76 21.23
C LYS A 97 6.45 -6.45 20.75
N ASP A 98 7.18 -5.34 20.80
CA ASP A 98 6.69 -4.05 20.29
C ASP A 98 6.36 -4.14 18.80
N TYR A 99 7.26 -4.73 17.99
CA TYR A 99 7.05 -4.94 16.56
C TYR A 99 5.87 -5.88 16.28
N GLU A 100 5.76 -7.02 16.98
CA GLU A 100 4.62 -7.94 16.88
C GLU A 100 3.30 -7.25 17.17
N SER A 101 3.23 -6.45 18.23
CA SER A 101 2.01 -5.71 18.62
C SER A 101 1.56 -4.75 17.52
N ILE A 102 2.52 -4.09 16.86
CA ILE A 102 2.26 -3.13 15.79
C ILE A 102 1.87 -3.84 14.50
N ILE A 103 2.52 -4.96 14.17
CA ILE A 103 2.17 -5.79 13.02
C ILE A 103 0.72 -6.28 13.15
N CYS A 104 0.34 -6.78 14.33
CA CYS A 104 -1.05 -7.15 14.63
C CYS A 104 -2.01 -5.96 14.45
N GLY A 105 -1.61 -4.77 14.92
CA GLY A 105 -2.39 -3.55 14.75
C GLY A 105 -2.59 -3.15 13.28
N TYR A 106 -1.54 -3.19 12.46
CA TYR A 106 -1.64 -2.92 11.02
C TYR A 106 -2.42 -4.00 10.27
N ARG A 107 -2.30 -5.27 10.68
CA ARG A 107 -3.07 -6.36 10.10
C ARG A 107 -4.57 -6.19 10.36
N ALA A 108 -4.96 -5.80 11.57
CA ALA A 108 -6.35 -5.48 11.89
C ALA A 108 -6.85 -4.28 11.07
N LEU A 109 -6.05 -3.22 10.96
CA LEU A 109 -6.37 -2.04 10.16
C LEU A 109 -6.59 -2.39 8.68
N GLU A 110 -5.77 -3.29 8.16
CA GLU A 110 -5.85 -3.76 6.79
C GLU A 110 -7.13 -4.57 6.53
N PHE A 111 -7.53 -5.44 7.46
CA PHE A 111 -8.81 -6.14 7.38
C PHE A 111 -10.00 -5.17 7.40
N ASP A 112 -9.99 -4.19 8.30
CA ASP A 112 -11.04 -3.14 8.37
C ASP A 112 -11.16 -2.38 7.03
N LEU A 113 -10.01 -2.07 6.38
CA LEU A 113 -9.99 -1.39 5.08
C LEU A 113 -10.41 -2.29 3.92
N GLN A 114 -10.13 -3.59 3.97
CA GLN A 114 -10.61 -4.56 2.97
C GLN A 114 -12.12 -4.78 3.07
N GLU A 115 -12.66 -4.82 4.29
CA GLU A 115 -14.10 -4.84 4.52
C GLU A 115 -14.74 -3.58 3.93
N LEU A 116 -14.17 -2.41 4.20
CA LEU A 116 -14.66 -1.14 3.65
C LEU A 116 -14.63 -1.12 2.11
N ARG A 117 -13.55 -1.63 1.50
CA ARG A 117 -13.45 -1.82 0.04
C ARG A 117 -14.59 -2.70 -0.47
N THR A 118 -14.82 -3.84 0.16
CA THR A 118 -15.87 -4.79 -0.24
C THR A 118 -17.26 -4.16 -0.14
N LEU A 119 -17.51 -3.35 0.90
CA LEU A 119 -18.77 -2.62 1.06
C LEU A 119 -18.97 -1.53 -0.02
N ILE A 120 -17.89 -0.85 -0.43
CA ILE A 120 -17.94 0.12 -1.54
C ILE A 120 -18.26 -0.59 -2.86
N GLU A 121 -17.62 -1.74 -3.12
CA GLU A 121 -17.88 -2.55 -4.31
C GLU A 121 -19.32 -3.10 -4.33
N GLN A 122 -19.86 -3.52 -3.18
CA GLN A 122 -21.24 -4.02 -3.08
C GLN A 122 -22.30 -2.92 -3.21
N ARG A 123 -22.07 -1.75 -2.60
CA ARG A 123 -23.02 -0.64 -2.62
C ARG A 123 -22.91 0.22 -3.87
N GLN A 124 -21.78 0.16 -4.57
CA GLN A 124 -21.46 1.00 -5.73
C GLN A 124 -21.57 2.52 -5.43
N ALA A 125 -21.53 2.90 -4.15
CA ALA A 125 -21.76 4.26 -3.68
C ALA A 125 -20.91 4.57 -2.44
N TYR A 126 -20.42 5.81 -2.35
CA TYR A 126 -19.60 6.28 -1.24
C TYR A 126 -20.39 7.18 -0.27
N ASP A 127 -21.19 6.56 0.57
CA ASP A 127 -22.09 7.23 1.53
C ASP A 127 -21.36 7.84 2.76
N HIS A 128 -22.03 8.79 3.43
CA HIS A 128 -21.57 9.36 4.72
C HIS A 128 -21.38 8.30 5.83
N LYS A 129 -22.09 7.17 5.75
CA LYS A 129 -21.90 6.03 6.67
C LYS A 129 -20.50 5.41 6.50
N LEU A 130 -20.08 5.18 5.26
CA LEU A 130 -18.75 4.64 4.92
C LEU A 130 -17.63 5.63 5.29
N GLN A 131 -17.85 6.94 5.10
CA GLN A 131 -16.93 7.99 5.55
C GLN A 131 -16.78 8.03 7.08
N THR A 132 -17.85 7.69 7.82
CA THR A 132 -17.81 7.64 9.28
C THR A 132 -17.00 6.44 9.77
N GLU A 133 -17.13 5.27 9.12
CA GLU A 133 -16.28 4.12 9.38
C GLU A 133 -14.82 4.40 9.05
N LEU A 134 -14.54 5.03 7.89
CA LEU A 134 -13.19 5.46 7.54
C LEU A 134 -12.58 6.37 8.61
N ARG A 135 -13.34 7.34 9.13
CA ARG A 135 -12.86 8.22 10.21
C ARG A 135 -12.53 7.45 11.49
N LYS A 136 -13.26 6.39 11.83
CA LYS A 136 -12.94 5.53 12.99
C LYS A 136 -11.64 4.74 12.75
N ILE A 137 -11.48 4.17 11.55
CA ILE A 137 -10.28 3.46 11.12
C ILE A 137 -9.06 4.39 11.21
N LEU A 138 -9.17 5.62 10.68
CA LEU A 138 -8.10 6.62 10.73
C LEU A 138 -7.73 7.03 12.17
N LYS A 139 -8.69 7.09 13.10
CA LYS A 139 -8.40 7.35 14.52
C LYS A 139 -7.57 6.23 15.13
N ARG A 140 -7.90 4.95 14.84
CA ARG A 140 -7.12 3.80 15.31
C ARG A 140 -5.71 3.80 14.74
N GLU A 141 -5.58 4.13 13.47
CA GLU A 141 -4.28 4.22 12.82
C GLU A 141 -3.39 5.32 13.42
N LYS A 142 -3.94 6.51 13.71
CA LYS A 142 -3.18 7.56 14.41
C LYS A 142 -2.63 7.06 15.74
N ALA A 143 -3.42 6.28 16.49
CA ALA A 143 -2.95 5.67 17.74
C ALA A 143 -1.82 4.65 17.51
N LEU A 144 -1.83 3.92 16.39
CA LEU A 144 -0.76 2.97 16.02
C LEU A 144 0.52 3.70 15.58
N VAL A 145 0.40 4.78 14.81
CA VAL A 145 1.55 5.59 14.35
C VAL A 145 2.26 6.25 15.54
N THR A 146 1.51 6.73 16.53
CA THR A 146 2.09 7.32 17.75
C THR A 146 2.87 6.30 18.59
N LYS A 147 2.48 5.02 18.53
CA LYS A 147 3.15 3.93 19.25
C LYS A 147 4.38 3.36 18.53
N GLY A 148 4.74 3.90 17.36
CA GLY A 148 5.86 3.39 16.55
C GLY A 148 7.20 3.35 17.32
N PRO A 149 7.91 2.21 17.34
CA PRO A 149 9.06 1.97 18.23
C PRO A 149 10.31 2.74 17.83
N GLU A 150 10.37 3.26 16.59
CA GLU A 150 11.55 3.96 16.08
C GLU A 150 11.24 5.10 15.10
N PRO A 151 11.99 6.21 15.19
CA PRO A 151 11.88 7.32 14.25
C PRO A 151 12.72 7.16 12.97
N ARG A 152 13.66 6.21 12.89
CA ARG A 152 14.61 6.11 11.76
C ARG A 152 14.14 5.10 10.70
N GLU A 153 13.87 5.60 9.50
CA GLU A 153 13.43 4.82 8.36
C GLU A 153 14.61 4.27 7.53
N HIS A 154 14.47 3.04 7.03
CA HIS A 154 15.42 2.43 6.10
C HIS A 154 14.85 2.53 4.67
N ALA A 155 15.32 3.52 3.92
CA ALA A 155 14.80 3.83 2.58
C ALA A 155 14.87 2.65 1.59
N ALA A 156 15.91 1.81 1.67
CA ALA A 156 16.06 0.65 0.79
C ALA A 156 15.01 -0.43 1.04
N THR A 157 14.76 -0.78 2.31
CA THR A 157 13.70 -1.73 2.69
C THR A 157 12.32 -1.18 2.35
N LEU A 158 12.12 0.12 2.56
CA LEU A 158 10.85 0.78 2.25
C LEU A 158 10.55 0.73 0.74
N LYS A 159 11.52 1.05 -0.11
CA LYS A 159 11.35 0.97 -1.58
C LYS A 159 10.97 -0.43 -2.04
N LYS A 160 11.68 -1.47 -1.56
CA LYS A 160 11.34 -2.87 -1.89
C LYS A 160 9.91 -3.22 -1.47
N CYS A 161 9.51 -2.85 -0.25
CA CYS A 161 8.13 -3.07 0.20
C CYS A 161 7.12 -2.29 -0.64
N GLN A 162 7.47 -1.08 -1.09
CA GLN A 162 6.61 -0.24 -1.93
C GLN A 162 6.39 -0.86 -3.29
N ASP A 163 7.46 -1.33 -3.95
CA ASP A 163 7.37 -1.98 -5.26
C ASP A 163 6.50 -3.25 -5.18
N GLU A 164 6.67 -4.05 -4.12
CA GLU A 164 5.83 -5.23 -3.87
C GLU A 164 4.35 -4.87 -3.68
N VAL A 165 4.03 -3.86 -2.87
CA VAL A 165 2.63 -3.45 -2.64
C VAL A 165 2.00 -2.90 -3.92
N LEU A 166 2.74 -2.15 -4.73
CA LEU A 166 2.26 -1.66 -6.01
C LEU A 166 1.99 -2.80 -7.00
N SER A 167 2.78 -3.88 -6.93
CA SER A 167 2.53 -5.09 -7.73
C SER A 167 1.33 -5.92 -7.24
N GLU A 168 1.11 -5.98 -5.92
CA GLU A 168 -0.01 -6.71 -5.31
C GLU A 168 -1.36 -5.97 -5.45
N LEU A 169 -1.34 -4.64 -5.41
CA LEU A 169 -2.51 -3.77 -5.44
C LEU A 169 -2.37 -2.70 -6.54
N PRO A 170 -2.46 -3.10 -7.82
CA PRO A 170 -2.34 -2.17 -8.94
C PRO A 170 -3.55 -1.22 -8.98
N VAL A 171 -3.34 -0.01 -9.52
CA VAL A 171 -4.36 1.05 -9.62
C VAL A 171 -5.59 0.56 -10.39
N SER A 172 -5.36 -0.28 -11.40
CA SER A 172 -6.39 -0.90 -12.23
C SER A 172 -7.29 -1.92 -11.50
N SER A 173 -6.91 -2.40 -10.33
CA SER A 173 -7.71 -3.39 -9.57
C SER A 173 -8.80 -2.76 -8.70
N PHE A 174 -8.83 -1.44 -8.61
CA PHE A 174 -9.74 -0.72 -7.73
C PHE A 174 -10.98 -0.23 -8.47
N PHE A 175 -12.13 -0.40 -7.82
CA PHE A 175 -13.42 0.05 -8.34
C PHE A 175 -13.66 1.51 -7.93
N VAL A 176 -14.00 2.37 -8.89
CA VAL A 176 -14.34 3.77 -8.62
C VAL A 176 -15.83 3.95 -8.88
N PRO A 177 -16.65 4.24 -7.85
CA PRO A 177 -18.04 4.60 -8.05
C PRO A 177 -18.18 5.80 -8.99
N GLU A 178 -19.16 5.77 -9.89
CA GLU A 178 -19.52 6.96 -10.66
C GLU A 178 -20.24 7.94 -9.73
N ASP A 179 -19.68 9.14 -9.56
CA ASP A 179 -20.37 10.22 -8.85
C ASP A 179 -21.67 10.56 -9.60
N HIS A 180 -22.81 10.12 -9.10
CA HIS A 180 -24.12 10.58 -9.58
C HIS A 180 -24.33 12.10 -9.36
N ILE A 181 -23.37 12.77 -8.68
CA ILE A 181 -23.35 14.21 -8.43
C ILE A 181 -22.72 14.94 -9.62
N ASN A 182 -23.20 14.72 -10.85
CA ASN A 182 -23.00 15.62 -12.00
C ASN A 182 -23.94 15.29 -13.19
N ALA A 183 -25.13 14.72 -12.95
CA ALA A 183 -26.14 14.55 -14.01
C ALA A 183 -27.05 15.78 -14.23
N HIS A 184 -26.71 16.95 -13.68
CA HIS A 184 -27.45 18.21 -13.89
C HIS A 184 -26.63 19.37 -14.48
N SER A 185 -25.44 19.10 -15.03
CA SER A 185 -24.68 20.10 -15.80
C SER A 185 -24.25 19.58 -17.16
N SER A 186 -25.16 18.93 -17.88
CA SER A 186 -25.15 19.07 -19.34
C SER A 186 -25.83 20.40 -19.65
N PRO A 187 -25.12 21.45 -20.12
CA PRO A 187 -25.81 22.59 -20.68
C PRO A 187 -26.52 22.08 -21.93
N THR A 188 -27.86 22.03 -21.85
CA THR A 188 -28.76 21.94 -22.98
C THR A 188 -28.26 22.88 -24.06
N ARG A 189 -27.61 22.32 -25.09
CA ARG A 189 -27.18 23.08 -26.26
C ARG A 189 -28.46 23.36 -27.06
N LEU A 190 -29.10 24.49 -26.75
CA LEU A 190 -30.20 25.04 -27.54
C LEU A 190 -29.78 25.11 -29.01
N PRO A 191 -30.62 24.71 -29.98
CA PRO A 191 -30.34 24.92 -31.39
C PRO A 191 -30.35 26.42 -31.66
N SER A 192 -29.18 26.96 -32.02
CA SER A 192 -29.03 28.35 -32.44
C SER A 192 -29.76 28.55 -33.77
N SER A 193 -30.97 29.10 -33.71
CA SER A 193 -31.65 29.71 -34.85
C SER A 193 -30.75 30.81 -35.42
N THR A 194 -30.09 30.55 -36.55
CA THR A 194 -29.51 31.61 -37.37
C THR A 194 -30.47 31.90 -38.51
N THR A 195 -31.39 32.81 -38.25
CA THR A 195 -32.06 33.60 -39.29
C THR A 195 -31.01 34.51 -39.90
N THR A 196 -30.61 34.26 -41.14
CA THR A 196 -29.95 35.24 -42.00
C THR A 196 -30.81 35.43 -43.22
N PHE A 197 -31.43 36.61 -43.30
CA PHE A 197 -32.26 37.08 -44.39
C PHE A 197 -31.55 38.25 -45.07
N ALA A 198 -31.49 38.20 -46.41
CA ALA A 198 -31.03 39.18 -47.40
C ALA A 198 -29.97 38.51 -48.31
N GLY A 199 -30.16 38.28 -49.61
CA GLY A 199 -30.99 38.94 -50.60
C GLY A 199 -30.07 39.42 -51.72
N ALA A 200 -29.99 38.69 -52.84
CA ALA A 200 -29.56 39.20 -54.15
C ALA A 200 -29.63 38.08 -55.23
N VAL A 201 -30.52 38.28 -56.20
CA VAL A 201 -30.57 37.73 -57.58
C VAL A 201 -29.88 38.81 -58.46
N PRO A 202 -29.22 38.58 -59.62
CA PRO A 202 -29.60 37.67 -60.72
C PRO A 202 -28.46 36.92 -61.47
N ALA A 203 -28.90 36.08 -62.41
CA ALA A 203 -28.45 35.98 -63.81
C ALA A 203 -27.82 34.64 -64.27
N ASP A 204 -28.61 34.00 -65.13
CA ASP A 204 -28.27 33.38 -66.41
C ASP A 204 -27.83 31.91 -66.55
N ALA A 205 -28.49 31.35 -67.57
CA ALA A 205 -28.06 30.35 -68.55
C ALA A 205 -28.22 28.86 -68.22
N SER A 206 -29.34 28.34 -68.73
CA SER A 206 -29.41 27.23 -69.69
C SER A 206 -28.73 25.91 -69.36
N SER A 207 -29.53 24.85 -69.19
CA SER A 207 -29.58 23.75 -70.17
C SER A 207 -30.67 22.74 -69.81
N SER A 208 -31.67 22.65 -70.69
CA SER A 208 -32.20 21.44 -71.34
C SER A 208 -32.44 20.21 -70.44
N ALA A 209 -33.70 19.88 -70.13
CA ALA A 209 -34.57 18.98 -70.91
C ALA A 209 -34.15 17.50 -70.82
N ASP A 210 -34.97 16.65 -70.18
CA ASP A 210 -35.67 15.50 -70.78
C ASP A 210 -36.37 14.73 -69.64
N SER A 211 -37.70 14.83 -69.48
CA SER A 211 -38.72 13.96 -70.08
C SER A 211 -38.89 12.59 -69.42
N THR A 212 -40.16 12.24 -69.21
CA THR A 212 -40.73 10.88 -69.17
C THR A 212 -40.97 10.32 -67.75
N THR A 213 -42.14 10.57 -67.15
CA THR A 213 -43.41 9.80 -67.25
C THR A 213 -43.47 8.62 -66.26
N ARG A 214 -44.26 8.81 -65.18
CA ARG A 214 -45.47 8.03 -64.74
C ARG A 214 -45.54 6.50 -65.03
N PRO A 215 -46.44 5.71 -64.36
CA PRO A 215 -46.90 5.64 -62.96
C PRO A 215 -46.96 4.15 -62.48
N PRO A 216 -48.02 3.61 -61.82
CA PRO A 216 -48.16 3.43 -60.37
C PRO A 216 -48.47 1.96 -59.95
N ALA A 217 -48.74 1.77 -58.65
CA ALA A 217 -49.62 0.73 -58.06
C ALA A 217 -49.13 -0.74 -58.21
N GLN A 218 -49.30 -1.69 -57.30
CA GLN A 218 -50.07 -1.94 -56.07
C GLN A 218 -49.56 -3.35 -55.60
N PRO A 219 -50.13 -4.07 -54.61
CA PRO A 219 -51.22 -3.77 -53.67
C PRO A 219 -50.77 -3.45 -52.24
#